data_AF-L0HFM6-F1
#
_entry.id   AF-L0HFM6-F1
#
_cell.length_a   1.000
_cell.length_b   1.000
_cell.length_c   1.000
_cell.angle_alpha   90.00
_cell.angle_beta   90.00
_cell.angle_gamma   90.00
#
_symmetry.space_group_name_H-M   'P 1'
#
loop_
_entity.id
_entity.type
_entity.pdbx_description
1 polymer ?
#
loop_
_entity_poly.entity_id
_entity_poly.type
_entity_poly.pdbx_seq_one_letter_code
_entity_poly.pdbx_strand_id
1 'polypeptide(L)'
;MKETENLKRWIIWGTIPFILLFIFFLAILIHPIGPGLPQHQDFSTGVIWNVGHRCDSPDRANPPGPDLCISQRNSGNYPQFPSLTQTAGYATASYAVFRKPGTNQPRVFAIWYFENPEDCNRSEEQLSRYLKAGGQVTPVALNLTTEIQSWEYSGRQASPTTLEGTTFEGNDTAGYFFVIKKAVMPGRDDCFIEYFGLVGENNLSAGSADLRQIIALEGNPWYLFTGRTGSISDDGKVHS
;
A
#
# COMPACT_ATOMS: atom_id res chain seq x y z
N MET A 1 66.74 30.37 -12.72
CA MET A 1 66.44 28.95 -12.40
C MET A 1 65.44 28.75 -11.25
N LYS A 2 65.33 29.64 -10.26
CA LYS A 2 64.34 29.55 -9.16
C LYS A 2 62.89 29.85 -9.56
N GLU A 3 62.68 30.67 -10.59
CA GLU A 3 61.35 31.15 -10.98
C GLU A 3 60.50 30.07 -11.67
N THR A 4 61.14 29.21 -12.46
CA THR A 4 60.52 28.07 -13.15
C THR A 4 60.05 26.96 -12.20
N GLU A 5 60.66 26.83 -11.01
CA GLU A 5 60.22 25.85 -10.00
C GLU A 5 58.96 26.32 -9.25
N ASN A 6 58.85 27.62 -9.00
CA ASN A 6 57.68 28.20 -8.33
C ASN A 6 56.44 28.14 -9.22
N LEU A 7 56.59 28.35 -10.54
CA LEU A 7 55.48 28.24 -11.50
C LEU A 7 54.96 26.80 -11.60
N LYS A 8 55.86 25.81 -11.62
CA LYS A 8 55.48 24.39 -11.61
C LYS A 8 54.75 24.00 -10.33
N ARG A 9 55.21 24.48 -9.17
CA ARG A 9 54.51 24.26 -7.89
C ARG A 9 53.13 24.89 -7.89
N TRP A 10 52.95 26.09 -8.41
CA TRP A 10 51.65 26.75 -8.45
C TRP A 10 50.64 26.02 -9.34
N ILE A 11 51.07 25.52 -10.50
CA ILE A 11 50.22 24.75 -11.41
C ILE A 11 49.82 23.41 -10.78
N ILE A 12 50.75 22.71 -10.15
CA ILE A 12 50.48 21.39 -9.54
C ILE A 12 49.55 21.54 -8.33
N TRP A 13 49.81 22.50 -7.43
CA TRP A 13 48.97 22.70 -6.25
C TRP A 13 47.63 23.39 -6.55
N GLY A 14 47.51 24.12 -7.67
CA GLY A 14 46.26 24.72 -8.12
C GLY A 14 45.34 23.76 -8.88
N THR A 15 45.88 22.87 -9.70
CA THR A 15 45.07 22.01 -10.59
C THR A 15 44.63 20.71 -9.93
N ILE A 16 45.46 20.11 -9.07
CA ILE A 16 45.13 18.86 -8.35
C ILE A 16 43.84 18.97 -7.51
N PRO A 17 43.62 20.02 -6.68
CA PRO A 17 42.38 20.12 -5.91
C PRO A 17 41.14 20.30 -6.80
N PHE A 18 41.27 20.98 -7.95
CA PHE A 18 40.16 21.10 -8.91
C PHE A 18 39.81 19.76 -9.59
N ILE A 19 40.82 18.96 -9.96
CA ILE A 19 40.61 17.62 -10.53
C ILE A 19 39.97 16.70 -9.49
N LEU A 20 40.43 16.73 -8.23
CA LEU A 20 39.84 15.93 -7.16
C LEU A 20 38.40 16.35 -6.84
N LEU A 21 38.12 17.66 -6.84
CA LEU A 21 36.76 18.19 -6.67
C LEU A 21 35.86 17.76 -7.83
N PHE A 22 36.35 17.83 -9.06
CA PHE A 22 35.61 17.40 -10.24
C PHE A 22 35.33 15.89 -10.23
N ILE A 23 36.29 15.06 -9.85
CA ILE A 23 36.09 13.60 -9.66
C ILE A 23 35.08 13.33 -8.56
N PHE A 24 35.10 14.09 -7.46
CA PHE A 24 34.11 13.96 -6.39
C PHE A 24 32.69 14.33 -6.86
N PHE A 25 32.52 15.40 -7.64
CA PHE A 25 31.24 15.75 -8.26
C PHE A 25 30.79 14.73 -9.31
N LEU A 26 31.71 14.19 -10.11
CA LEU A 26 31.41 13.11 -11.04
C LEU A 26 30.96 11.85 -10.29
N ALA A 27 31.63 11.51 -9.18
CA ALA A 27 31.25 10.38 -8.34
C ALA A 27 29.85 10.58 -7.74
N ILE A 28 29.46 11.79 -7.34
CA ILE A 28 28.10 12.10 -6.88
C ILE A 28 27.08 11.96 -8.02
N LEU A 29 27.44 12.31 -9.26
CA LEU A 29 26.56 12.17 -10.44
C LEU A 29 26.40 10.72 -10.92
N ILE A 30 27.39 9.86 -10.68
CA ILE A 30 27.41 8.47 -11.18
C ILE A 30 26.96 7.46 -10.11
N HIS A 31 26.98 7.81 -8.82
CA HIS A 31 26.41 6.96 -7.77
C HIS A 31 24.92 7.27 -7.60
N PRO A 32 24.00 6.36 -7.98
CA PRO A 32 22.60 6.50 -7.59
C PRO A 32 22.54 6.51 -6.05
N ILE A 33 22.09 7.62 -5.49
CA ILE A 33 21.82 7.75 -4.06
C ILE A 33 20.66 6.80 -3.74
N GLY A 34 20.99 5.71 -3.05
CA GLY A 34 20.04 4.79 -2.43
C GLY A 34 19.65 3.59 -3.30
N PRO A 35 19.12 2.52 -2.68
CA PRO A 35 18.40 1.50 -3.44
C PRO A 35 17.32 2.23 -4.23
N GLY A 36 17.33 2.07 -5.56
CA GLY A 36 16.33 2.68 -6.42
C GLY A 36 14.95 2.41 -5.84
N LEU A 37 14.10 3.44 -5.81
CA LEU A 37 12.68 3.27 -5.54
C LEU A 37 12.18 2.04 -6.32
N PRO A 38 11.39 1.14 -5.71
CA PRO A 38 10.89 -0.05 -6.39
C PRO A 38 10.34 0.32 -7.76
N GLN A 39 10.66 -0.46 -8.79
CA GLN A 39 10.08 -0.20 -10.10
C GLN A 39 8.56 -0.33 -10.02
N HIS A 40 7.84 0.44 -10.84
CA HIS A 40 6.40 0.69 -10.74
C HIS A 40 5.51 -0.57 -10.65
N GLN A 41 5.93 -1.70 -11.22
CA GLN A 41 5.22 -2.99 -11.11
C GLN A 41 5.34 -3.68 -9.74
N ASP A 42 6.26 -3.21 -8.90
CA ASP A 42 6.59 -3.78 -7.60
C ASP A 42 5.83 -3.12 -6.44
N PHE A 43 5.00 -2.10 -6.67
CA PHE A 43 4.33 -1.40 -5.56
C PHE A 43 3.12 -2.17 -5.01
N SER A 44 2.11 -2.49 -5.82
CA SER A 44 0.94 -3.26 -5.34
C SER A 44 1.33 -4.67 -4.92
N THR A 45 2.20 -5.32 -5.72
CA THR A 45 2.76 -6.61 -5.39
C THR A 45 3.63 -6.50 -4.14
N GLY A 46 4.55 -5.53 -4.05
CA GLY A 46 5.45 -5.33 -2.91
C GLY A 46 4.72 -5.05 -1.60
N VAL A 47 3.60 -4.32 -1.63
CA VAL A 47 2.69 -4.19 -0.47
C VAL A 47 2.23 -5.58 -0.05
N ILE A 48 1.68 -6.39 -0.96
CA ILE A 48 1.24 -7.76 -0.65
C ILE A 48 2.40 -8.70 -0.26
N TRP A 49 3.60 -8.51 -0.79
CA TRP A 49 4.74 -9.39 -0.52
C TRP A 49 5.32 -9.20 0.87
N ASN A 50 5.21 -7.99 1.43
CA ASN A 50 5.66 -7.64 2.78
C ASN A 50 4.59 -7.87 3.87
N VAL A 51 3.40 -8.28 3.46
CA VAL A 51 2.21 -8.50 4.28
C VAL A 51 2.19 -9.93 4.81
N GLY A 52 1.87 -10.11 6.10
CA GLY A 52 1.57 -11.37 6.78
C GLY A 52 2.62 -12.49 6.82
N HIS A 53 2.32 -13.54 7.58
CA HIS A 53 3.07 -14.81 7.56
C HIS A 53 2.37 -15.83 6.66
N ARG A 54 3.15 -16.67 5.97
CA ARG A 54 2.58 -17.76 5.15
C ARG A 54 2.13 -18.92 6.03
N CYS A 55 1.02 -19.56 5.66
CA CYS A 55 0.47 -20.71 6.38
C CYS A 55 1.39 -21.95 6.40
N ASP A 56 2.36 -22.04 5.49
CA ASP A 56 3.27 -23.16 5.31
C ASP A 56 4.66 -22.92 5.94
N SER A 57 4.87 -21.81 6.64
CA SER A 57 6.17 -21.49 7.25
C SER A 57 6.38 -22.30 8.54
N PRO A 58 7.38 -23.21 8.60
CA PRO A 58 7.58 -24.08 9.77
C PRO A 58 8.19 -23.38 11.00
N ASP A 59 8.63 -22.13 10.86
CA ASP A 59 9.69 -21.56 11.73
C ASP A 59 9.25 -20.46 12.72
N ARG A 60 7.96 -20.34 13.06
CA ARG A 60 7.58 -19.49 14.21
C ARG A 60 6.56 -20.18 15.10
N ALA A 61 7.04 -20.62 16.27
CA ALA A 61 6.22 -20.71 17.46
C ALA A 61 5.33 -19.46 17.54
N ASN A 62 4.00 -19.67 17.54
CA ASN A 62 2.94 -18.66 17.61
C ASN A 62 3.48 -17.26 17.94
N PRO A 63 3.76 -16.41 16.93
CA PRO A 63 3.91 -15.00 17.24
C PRO A 63 2.59 -14.56 17.90
N PRO A 64 2.62 -13.67 18.90
CA PRO A 64 1.42 -12.91 19.24
C PRO A 64 1.03 -12.23 17.94
N GLY A 65 -0.03 -12.74 17.32
CA GLY A 65 -0.29 -12.73 15.89
C GLY A 65 -1.72 -13.23 15.74
N PRO A 66 -2.53 -12.69 14.81
CA PRO A 66 -3.88 -13.18 14.68
C PRO A 66 -3.78 -14.60 14.12
N ASP A 67 -4.82 -15.39 14.36
CA ASP A 67 -4.94 -16.73 13.79
C ASP A 67 -5.12 -16.68 12.26
N LEU A 68 -4.58 -15.69 11.53
CA LEU A 68 -4.75 -15.49 10.10
C LEU A 68 -3.39 -15.55 9.41
N CYS A 69 -3.29 -16.40 8.40
CA CYS A 69 -2.08 -16.57 7.60
C CYS A 69 -2.40 -16.44 6.11
N ILE A 70 -1.40 -16.03 5.33
CA ILE A 70 -1.52 -15.93 3.87
C ILE A 70 -1.38 -17.31 3.27
N SER A 71 -2.41 -17.69 2.52
CA SER A 71 -2.47 -18.93 1.76
C SER A 71 -2.10 -18.73 0.29
N GLN A 72 -2.39 -17.56 -0.28
CA GLN A 72 -2.16 -17.26 -1.70
C GLN A 72 -1.86 -15.78 -1.91
N ARG A 73 -1.05 -15.48 -2.93
CA ARG A 73 -0.79 -14.13 -3.46
C ARG A 73 -0.88 -14.20 -4.97
N ASN A 74 -1.58 -13.26 -5.58
CA ASN A 74 -1.79 -13.22 -7.01
C ASN A 74 -1.63 -11.78 -7.51
N SER A 75 -1.04 -11.65 -8.69
CA SER A 75 -1.11 -10.42 -9.47
C SER A 75 -2.37 -10.41 -10.33
N GLY A 76 -2.91 -9.23 -10.60
CA GLY A 76 -4.13 -9.03 -11.37
C GLY A 76 -5.34 -8.66 -10.51
N ASN A 77 -6.46 -8.44 -11.20
CA ASN A 77 -7.72 -8.01 -10.58
C ASN A 77 -8.31 -9.15 -9.74
N TYR A 78 -8.90 -8.80 -8.58
CA TYR A 78 -9.68 -9.76 -7.82
C TYR A 78 -10.97 -10.11 -8.61
N PRO A 79 -11.28 -11.40 -8.86
CA PRO A 79 -12.31 -11.79 -9.84
C PRO A 79 -13.73 -11.29 -9.56
N GLN A 80 -14.04 -10.90 -8.32
CA GLN A 80 -15.36 -10.42 -7.93
C GLN A 80 -15.60 -8.94 -8.27
N PHE A 81 -14.58 -8.20 -8.71
CA PHE A 81 -14.72 -6.79 -9.08
C PHE A 81 -14.36 -6.56 -10.54
N PRO A 82 -14.92 -5.52 -11.19
CA PRO A 82 -14.53 -5.16 -12.53
C PRO A 82 -13.04 -4.82 -12.59
N SER A 83 -12.46 -4.97 -13.78
CA SER A 83 -11.11 -4.44 -14.01
C SER A 83 -11.15 -2.92 -13.90
N LEU A 84 -10.51 -2.40 -12.84
CA LEU A 84 -10.37 -0.96 -12.60
C LEU A 84 -9.16 -0.36 -13.34
N THR A 85 -8.45 -1.16 -14.14
CA THR A 85 -7.16 -0.84 -14.75
C THR A 85 -7.29 -0.84 -16.28
N GLN A 86 -7.87 0.20 -16.88
CA GLN A 86 -8.11 0.23 -18.34
C GLN A 86 -7.37 1.30 -19.15
N THR A 87 -6.57 2.16 -18.52
CA THR A 87 -5.76 3.14 -19.25
C THR A 87 -4.27 2.78 -19.22
N ALA A 88 -3.78 2.27 -20.35
CA ALA A 88 -2.38 2.22 -20.78
C ALA A 88 -1.29 2.26 -19.67
N GLY A 89 -1.08 1.13 -18.98
CA GLY A 89 0.27 0.71 -18.55
C GLY A 89 0.70 0.91 -17.09
N TYR A 90 -0.05 1.62 -16.26
CA TYR A 90 0.45 2.00 -14.91
C TYR A 90 -0.44 1.64 -13.74
N ALA A 91 -1.63 1.09 -13.99
CA ALA A 91 -2.48 0.59 -12.90
C ALA A 91 -2.18 -0.88 -12.65
N THR A 92 -1.72 -1.20 -11.43
CA THR A 92 -1.44 -2.59 -11.03
C THR A 92 -2.45 -3.02 -9.97
N ALA A 93 -2.98 -4.23 -10.14
CA ALA A 93 -3.86 -4.86 -9.19
C ALA A 93 -3.17 -6.10 -8.64
N SER A 94 -3.34 -6.36 -7.35
CA SER A 94 -2.89 -7.60 -6.72
C SER A 94 -3.86 -7.98 -5.61
N TYR A 95 -3.90 -9.26 -5.25
CA TYR A 95 -4.68 -9.71 -4.09
C TYR A 95 -4.01 -10.86 -3.34
N ALA A 96 -4.31 -10.95 -2.05
CA ALA A 96 -3.88 -12.00 -1.14
C ALA A 96 -5.08 -12.68 -0.50
N VAL A 97 -4.97 -13.99 -0.28
CA VAL A 97 -6.02 -14.78 0.39
C VAL A 97 -5.51 -15.22 1.76
N PHE A 98 -6.24 -14.81 2.79
CA PHE A 98 -6.00 -15.16 4.19
C PHE A 98 -6.89 -16.32 4.60
N ARG A 99 -6.34 -17.21 5.41
CA ARG A 99 -7.07 -18.31 6.03
C ARG A 99 -6.82 -18.31 7.52
N LYS A 100 -7.87 -18.64 8.26
CA LYS A 100 -7.80 -18.93 9.69
C LYS A 100 -7.77 -20.44 9.89
N PRO A 101 -6.77 -21.00 10.61
CA PRO A 101 -6.72 -22.42 10.92
C PRO A 101 -8.04 -22.89 11.52
N GLY A 102 -8.51 -24.07 11.07
CA GLY A 102 -9.80 -24.62 11.50
C GLY A 102 -11.04 -23.99 10.86
N THR A 103 -10.89 -22.99 9.99
CA THR A 103 -11.99 -22.42 9.21
C THR A 103 -11.80 -22.64 7.71
N ASN A 104 -12.89 -22.88 6.98
CA ASN A 104 -12.88 -22.98 5.52
C ASN A 104 -13.22 -21.65 4.82
N GLN A 105 -13.48 -20.59 5.59
CA GLN A 105 -13.93 -19.31 5.04
C GLN A 105 -12.71 -18.44 4.67
N PRO A 106 -12.45 -18.16 3.38
CA PRO A 106 -11.34 -17.33 2.99
C PRO A 106 -11.65 -15.85 3.23
N ARG A 107 -10.61 -15.08 3.52
CA ARG A 107 -10.65 -13.62 3.51
C ARG A 107 -9.70 -13.11 2.44
N VAL A 108 -10.00 -11.98 1.85
CA VAL A 108 -9.21 -11.39 0.77
C VAL A 108 -8.77 -9.99 1.15
N PHE A 109 -7.54 -9.66 0.79
CA PHE A 109 -7.08 -8.29 0.64
C PHE A 109 -6.78 -8.06 -0.83
N ALA A 110 -7.45 -7.12 -1.48
CA ALA A 110 -7.16 -6.70 -2.83
C ALA A 110 -6.76 -5.22 -2.84
N ILE A 111 -5.81 -4.87 -3.70
CA ILE A 111 -5.31 -3.51 -3.84
C ILE A 111 -5.19 -3.15 -5.31
N TRP A 112 -5.66 -1.96 -5.66
CA TRP A 112 -5.47 -1.32 -6.96
C TRP A 112 -4.64 -0.07 -6.76
N TYR A 113 -3.56 0.04 -7.52
CA TYR A 113 -2.65 1.16 -7.51
C TYR A 113 -2.82 2.01 -8.76
N PHE A 114 -2.77 3.33 -8.59
CA PHE A 114 -2.88 4.33 -9.65
C PHE A 114 -1.81 5.39 -9.47
N GLU A 115 -0.99 5.62 -10.50
CA GLU A 115 0.00 6.71 -10.49
C GLU A 115 -0.63 8.06 -10.81
N ASN A 116 -1.72 8.05 -11.59
CA ASN A 116 -2.43 9.24 -12.01
C ASN A 116 -3.71 9.41 -11.17
N PRO A 117 -3.86 10.54 -10.45
CA PRO A 117 -5.09 10.87 -9.72
C PRO A 117 -6.36 10.82 -10.57
N GLU A 118 -6.29 11.18 -11.85
CA GLU A 118 -7.45 11.18 -12.74
C GLU A 118 -7.93 9.76 -13.04
N ASP A 119 -7.00 8.83 -13.24
CA ASP A 119 -7.34 7.41 -13.45
C ASP A 119 -7.94 6.81 -12.16
N CYS A 120 -7.37 7.15 -11.00
CA CYS A 120 -7.92 6.78 -9.70
C CYS A 120 -9.37 7.27 -9.53
N ASN A 121 -9.64 8.56 -9.80
CA ASN A 121 -10.99 9.12 -9.67
C ASN A 121 -11.98 8.42 -10.60
N ARG A 122 -11.59 8.17 -11.87
CA ARG A 122 -12.44 7.45 -12.83
C ARG A 122 -12.73 6.02 -12.37
N SER A 123 -11.72 5.34 -11.82
CA SER A 123 -11.86 3.98 -11.31
C SER A 123 -12.69 3.91 -10.04
N GLU A 124 -12.61 4.91 -9.15
CA GLU A 124 -13.49 5.05 -8.00
C GLU A 124 -14.95 5.25 -8.44
N GLU A 125 -15.22 6.13 -9.43
CA GLU A 125 -16.56 6.33 -9.97
C GLU A 125 -17.12 5.07 -10.65
N GLN A 126 -16.29 4.33 -11.36
CA GLN A 126 -16.67 3.04 -11.95
C GLN A 126 -16.99 2.01 -10.87
N LEU A 127 -16.15 1.91 -9.83
CA LEU A 127 -16.35 1.01 -8.71
C LEU A 127 -17.61 1.37 -7.92
N SER A 128 -17.83 2.65 -7.60
CA SER A 128 -19.03 3.13 -6.90
C SER A 128 -20.31 2.71 -7.62
N ARG A 129 -20.37 2.89 -8.96
CA ARG A 129 -21.51 2.44 -9.77
C ARG A 129 -21.69 0.92 -9.73
N TYR A 130 -20.61 0.16 -9.80
CA TYR A 130 -20.66 -1.31 -9.72
C TYR A 130 -21.18 -1.78 -8.36
N LEU A 131 -20.65 -1.24 -7.26
CA LEU A 131 -21.05 -1.61 -5.90
C LEU A 131 -22.53 -1.27 -5.64
N LYS A 132 -22.97 -0.06 -6.00
CA LYS A 132 -24.38 0.36 -5.83
C LYS A 132 -25.36 -0.48 -6.64
N ALA A 133 -24.92 -1.02 -7.78
CA ALA A 133 -25.74 -1.93 -8.59
C ALA A 133 -25.80 -3.36 -8.02
N GLY A 134 -24.77 -3.78 -7.26
CA GLY A 134 -24.58 -5.16 -6.83
C GLY A 134 -24.78 -5.44 -5.34
N GLY A 135 -25.08 -4.44 -4.52
CA GLY A 135 -25.24 -4.62 -3.08
C GLY A 135 -25.49 -3.34 -2.30
N GLN A 136 -25.44 -3.46 -0.97
CA GLN A 136 -25.57 -2.34 -0.06
C GLN A 136 -24.20 -1.69 0.17
N VAL A 137 -24.14 -0.37 0.01
CA VAL A 137 -22.93 0.45 0.20
C VAL A 137 -23.20 1.42 1.34
N THR A 138 -22.38 1.40 2.40
CA THR A 138 -22.56 2.29 3.56
C THR A 138 -21.24 2.94 3.95
N PRO A 139 -21.17 4.28 4.09
CA PRO A 139 -20.00 4.95 4.66
C PRO A 139 -19.69 4.46 6.08
N VAL A 140 -18.41 4.33 6.42
CA VAL A 140 -18.00 3.88 7.76
C VAL A 140 -16.72 4.59 8.23
N ALA A 141 -16.71 4.96 9.51
CA ALA A 141 -15.51 5.36 10.23
C ALA A 141 -15.04 4.17 11.09
N LEU A 142 -14.05 3.42 10.59
CA LEU A 142 -13.57 2.20 11.21
C LEU A 142 -12.52 2.51 12.28
N ASN A 143 -12.91 2.47 13.56
CA ASN A 143 -11.99 2.59 14.69
C ASN A 143 -11.30 1.24 14.94
N LEU A 144 -9.97 1.20 14.83
CA LEU A 144 -9.10 0.02 14.99
C LEU A 144 -8.21 0.09 16.25
N THR A 145 -8.56 0.93 17.22
CA THR A 145 -7.73 1.17 18.43
C THR A 145 -7.39 -0.13 19.15
N THR A 146 -8.36 -1.03 19.32
CA THR A 146 -8.15 -2.30 20.04
C THR A 146 -7.24 -3.24 19.27
N GLU A 147 -7.43 -3.33 17.95
CA GLU A 147 -6.59 -4.16 17.08
C GLU A 147 -5.16 -3.63 17.07
N ILE A 148 -4.96 -2.32 16.89
CA ILE A 148 -3.64 -1.68 16.90
C ILE A 148 -2.93 -1.87 18.24
N GLN A 149 -3.62 -1.65 19.37
CA GLN A 149 -3.05 -1.82 20.71
C GLN A 149 -2.58 -3.25 20.98
N SER A 150 -3.24 -4.25 20.39
CA SER A 150 -2.82 -5.65 20.51
C SER A 150 -1.46 -5.93 19.83
N TRP A 151 -1.06 -5.09 18.86
CA TRP A 151 0.23 -5.16 18.13
C TRP A 151 1.31 -4.22 18.68
N GLU A 152 0.94 -3.21 19.48
CA GLU A 152 1.81 -2.13 19.96
C GLU A 152 2.90 -2.56 20.97
N TYR A 153 3.19 -3.86 21.10
CA TYR A 153 4.37 -4.39 21.80
C TYR A 153 5.72 -3.91 21.19
N SER A 154 5.70 -3.13 20.09
CA SER A 154 6.88 -2.62 19.37
C SER A 154 7.18 -1.12 19.52
N GLY A 155 6.46 -0.39 20.38
CA GLY A 155 6.83 0.98 20.78
C GLY A 155 6.60 2.09 19.75
N ARG A 156 5.78 1.85 18.72
CA ARG A 156 5.31 2.88 17.78
C ARG A 156 3.81 3.10 18.00
N GLN A 157 3.44 4.29 18.45
CA GLN A 157 2.05 4.69 18.55
C GLN A 157 1.49 4.89 17.12
N ALA A 158 0.65 3.99 16.63
CA ALA A 158 0.06 4.14 15.31
C ALA A 158 -1.14 5.09 15.41
N SER A 159 -1.02 6.26 14.80
CA SER A 159 -2.07 7.27 14.72
C SER A 159 -2.20 7.73 13.26
N PRO A 160 -3.42 7.93 12.73
CA PRO A 160 -4.72 7.80 13.42
C PRO A 160 -5.15 6.34 13.67
N THR A 161 -6.06 6.11 14.61
CA THR A 161 -6.65 4.78 14.86
C THR A 161 -8.00 4.58 14.17
N THR A 162 -8.51 5.61 13.49
CA THR A 162 -9.80 5.57 12.78
C THR A 162 -9.56 5.80 11.29
N LEU A 163 -10.18 4.97 10.47
CA LEU A 163 -10.10 5.00 9.01
C LEU A 163 -11.48 5.30 8.40
N GLU A 164 -11.57 6.34 7.58
CA GLU A 164 -12.76 6.58 6.78
C GLU A 164 -12.77 5.64 5.57
N GLY A 165 -13.89 4.98 5.36
CA GLY A 165 -14.04 3.98 4.31
C GLY A 165 -15.51 3.69 4.00
N THR A 166 -15.73 2.54 3.38
CA THR A 166 -17.05 2.12 2.92
C THR A 166 -17.25 0.64 3.16
N THR A 167 -18.36 0.25 3.78
CA THR A 167 -18.76 -1.15 3.79
C THR A 167 -19.52 -1.49 2.52
N PHE A 168 -19.33 -2.72 2.07
CA PHE A 168 -20.08 -3.31 0.97
C PHE A 168 -20.62 -4.66 1.41
N GLU A 169 -21.90 -4.90 1.18
CA GLU A 169 -22.55 -6.20 1.35
C GLU A 169 -23.27 -6.54 0.03
N GLY A 170 -22.60 -7.34 -0.80
CA GLY A 170 -23.11 -7.80 -2.10
C GLY A 170 -23.57 -9.25 -2.06
N ASN A 171 -23.81 -9.87 -3.21
CA ASN A 171 -24.34 -11.24 -3.26
C ASN A 171 -23.35 -12.32 -2.78
N ASP A 172 -22.08 -12.21 -3.20
CA ASP A 172 -21.06 -13.25 -3.00
C ASP A 172 -19.86 -12.76 -2.19
N THR A 173 -19.93 -11.54 -1.66
CA THR A 173 -18.87 -10.92 -0.89
C THR A 173 -19.35 -9.76 -0.06
N ALA A 174 -18.70 -9.58 1.10
CA ALA A 174 -18.92 -8.47 2.00
C ALA A 174 -17.58 -8.01 2.57
N GLY A 175 -17.40 -6.70 2.73
CA GLY A 175 -16.10 -6.18 3.13
C GLY A 175 -16.04 -4.67 3.33
N TYR A 176 -14.81 -4.19 3.46
CA TYR A 176 -14.45 -2.79 3.60
C TYR A 176 -13.67 -2.33 2.37
N PHE A 177 -13.98 -1.14 1.90
CA PHE A 177 -13.20 -0.39 0.94
C PHE A 177 -12.56 0.83 1.59
N PHE A 178 -11.32 1.11 1.20
CA PHE A 178 -10.61 2.34 1.55
C PHE A 178 -10.04 2.96 0.29
N VAL A 179 -10.15 4.29 0.18
CA VAL A 179 -9.53 5.05 -0.90
C VAL A 179 -8.46 5.94 -0.28
N ILE A 180 -7.21 5.77 -0.69
CA ILE A 180 -6.06 6.52 -0.19
C ILE A 180 -5.64 7.51 -1.28
N LYS A 181 -5.91 8.80 -1.06
CA LYS A 181 -5.55 9.88 -1.99
C LYS A 181 -4.54 10.80 -1.36
N LYS A 182 -3.25 10.57 -1.61
CA LYS A 182 -2.13 11.52 -1.47
C LYS A 182 -0.81 10.80 -1.70
N ALA A 183 0.22 11.59 -1.96
CA ALA A 183 1.64 11.27 -1.80
C ALA A 183 1.98 10.43 -0.56
N VAL A 184 1.82 9.11 -0.64
CA VAL A 184 2.52 8.15 0.24
C VAL A 184 4.04 8.35 0.09
N MET A 185 4.47 8.89 -1.05
CA MET A 185 5.84 9.27 -1.35
C MET A 185 5.93 10.74 -1.76
N PRO A 186 6.89 11.52 -1.20
CA PRO A 186 7.09 12.92 -1.59
C PRO A 186 7.26 13.06 -3.10
N GLY A 187 6.49 13.98 -3.71
CA GLY A 187 6.57 14.28 -5.15
C GLY A 187 5.78 13.33 -6.07
N ARG A 188 4.98 12.42 -5.51
CA ARG A 188 4.08 11.55 -6.26
C ARG A 188 2.63 11.78 -5.81
N ASP A 189 1.67 11.79 -6.72
CA ASP A 189 0.24 11.86 -6.37
C ASP A 189 -0.44 10.51 -6.58
N ASP A 190 0.24 9.46 -6.12
CA ASP A 190 -0.25 8.10 -6.19
C ASP A 190 -1.57 7.93 -5.41
N CYS A 191 -2.40 7.02 -5.89
CA CYS A 191 -3.66 6.64 -5.28
C CYS A 191 -3.77 5.12 -5.15
N PHE A 192 -4.42 4.69 -4.07
CA PHE A 192 -4.74 3.29 -3.82
C PHE A 192 -6.22 3.13 -3.55
N ILE A 193 -6.80 2.08 -4.11
CA ILE A 193 -8.09 1.55 -3.68
C ILE A 193 -7.81 0.20 -3.05
N GLU A 194 -8.30 -0.02 -1.83
CA GLU A 194 -8.09 -1.25 -1.08
C GLU A 194 -9.43 -1.89 -0.75
N TYR A 195 -9.46 -3.21 -0.77
CA TYR A 195 -10.60 -4.03 -0.41
C TYR A 195 -10.21 -5.13 0.55
N PHE A 196 -10.90 -5.21 1.68
CA PHE A 196 -10.77 -6.28 2.67
C PHE A 196 -12.11 -6.99 2.77
N GLY A 197 -12.17 -8.25 2.34
CA GLY A 197 -13.44 -8.94 2.10
C GLY A 197 -13.53 -10.37 2.55
N LEU A 198 -14.77 -10.83 2.71
CA LEU A 198 -15.15 -12.22 2.92
C LEU A 198 -15.47 -12.85 1.57
N VAL A 199 -14.90 -14.02 1.30
CA VAL A 199 -15.14 -14.73 0.03
C VAL A 199 -16.34 -15.66 0.17
N GLY A 200 -17.37 -15.48 -0.67
CA GLY A 200 -18.57 -16.32 -0.68
C GLY A 200 -19.52 -16.06 0.49
N GLU A 201 -19.42 -14.90 1.12
CA GLU A 201 -20.20 -14.49 2.29
C GLU A 201 -20.65 -13.05 2.11
N ASN A 202 -21.94 -12.81 2.33
CA ASN A 202 -22.58 -11.52 2.08
C ASN A 202 -22.88 -10.75 3.37
N ASN A 203 -22.65 -11.36 4.52
CA ASN A 203 -22.86 -10.73 5.81
C ASN A 203 -21.52 -10.30 6.42
N LEU A 204 -21.26 -8.99 6.45
CA LEU A 204 -20.04 -8.43 7.00
C LEU A 204 -19.86 -8.78 8.48
N SER A 205 -20.96 -8.89 9.23
CA SER A 205 -20.92 -9.20 10.67
C SER A 205 -20.34 -10.59 10.96
N ALA A 206 -20.42 -11.53 10.01
CA ALA A 206 -19.92 -12.90 10.18
C ALA A 206 -18.39 -12.98 10.25
N GLY A 207 -17.68 -12.01 9.67
CA GLY A 207 -16.21 -12.02 9.58
C GLY A 207 -15.52 -10.68 9.83
N SER A 208 -16.25 -9.67 10.31
CA SER A 208 -15.70 -8.32 10.54
C SER A 208 -14.51 -8.30 11.49
N ALA A 209 -14.51 -9.14 12.53
CA ALA A 209 -13.40 -9.22 13.47
C ALA A 209 -12.09 -9.69 12.80
N ASP A 210 -12.16 -10.71 11.94
CA ASP A 210 -11.00 -11.20 11.20
C ASP A 210 -10.54 -10.15 10.18
N LEU A 211 -11.47 -9.47 9.48
CA LEU A 211 -11.11 -8.40 8.55
C LEU A 211 -10.43 -7.21 9.25
N ARG A 212 -10.91 -6.81 10.43
CA ARG A 212 -10.31 -5.72 11.22
C ARG A 212 -8.89 -6.07 11.67
N GLN A 213 -8.63 -7.33 12.02
CA GLN A 213 -7.27 -7.81 12.29
C GLN A 213 -6.38 -7.71 11.06
N ILE A 214 -6.87 -8.11 9.87
CA ILE A 214 -6.12 -7.99 8.62
C ILE A 214 -5.83 -6.51 8.32
N ILE A 215 -6.81 -5.61 8.45
CA ILE A 215 -6.62 -4.17 8.21
C ILE A 215 -5.56 -3.61 9.17
N ALA A 216 -5.62 -3.97 10.45
CA ALA A 216 -4.67 -3.48 11.45
C ALA A 216 -3.24 -4.04 11.25
N LEU A 217 -3.10 -5.26 10.74
CA LEU A 217 -1.80 -5.87 10.43
C LEU A 217 -1.21 -5.38 9.10
N GLU A 218 -2.00 -5.51 8.04
CA GLU A 218 -1.57 -5.46 6.64
C GLU A 218 -1.68 -4.07 6.05
N GLY A 219 -2.54 -3.26 6.66
CA GLY A 219 -2.60 -1.82 6.44
C GLY A 219 -1.38 -1.07 6.97
N ASN A 220 -0.20 -1.74 6.99
CA ASN A 220 1.10 -1.31 7.49
C ASN A 220 1.06 0.18 7.85
N PRO A 221 0.96 0.52 9.16
CA PRO A 221 0.49 1.78 9.71
C PRO A 221 1.21 3.06 9.25
N TRP A 222 2.04 3.01 8.23
CA TRP A 222 2.72 4.15 7.66
C TRP A 222 1.96 4.76 6.49
N TYR A 223 1.42 4.01 5.52
CA TYR A 223 0.82 4.66 4.33
C TYR A 223 -0.68 4.95 4.44
N LEU A 224 -1.47 4.06 5.09
CA LEU A 224 -2.88 4.33 5.40
C LEU A 224 -3.06 5.49 6.40
N PHE A 225 -2.04 5.74 7.23
CA PHE A 225 -2.08 6.75 8.30
C PHE A 225 -1.29 8.03 7.98
N THR A 226 -0.48 8.04 6.91
CA THR A 226 0.11 9.28 6.36
C THR A 226 -0.65 9.81 5.15
N GLY A 227 -1.34 8.94 4.43
CA GLY A 227 -2.28 9.31 3.38
C GLY A 227 -3.62 9.81 3.95
N ARG A 228 -4.35 10.61 3.15
CA ARG A 228 -5.74 10.93 3.49
C ARG A 228 -6.62 9.76 3.03
N THR A 229 -7.25 9.08 3.97
CA THR A 229 -8.25 8.05 3.67
C THR A 229 -9.61 8.69 3.43
N GLY A 230 -10.37 8.06 2.54
CA GLY A 230 -11.72 8.47 2.20
C GLY A 230 -12.61 7.26 1.93
N SER A 231 -13.90 7.49 2.10
CA SER A 231 -14.94 6.59 1.62
C SER A 231 -14.99 6.60 0.09
N ILE A 232 -15.44 5.50 -0.50
CA ILE A 232 -15.88 5.49 -1.89
C ILE A 232 -17.06 6.46 -1.94
N SER A 233 -16.86 7.56 -2.68
CA SER A 233 -17.78 8.67 -2.63
C SER A 233 -19.18 8.30 -3.13
N ASP A 234 -20.20 8.86 -2.47
CA ASP A 234 -21.60 8.77 -2.87
C ASP A 234 -21.89 9.63 -4.13
N ASP A 235 -21.03 10.62 -4.42
CA ASP A 235 -21.18 11.63 -5.48
C ASP A 235 -19.91 11.87 -6.35
N GLY A 236 -18.86 11.05 -6.17
CA GLY A 236 -17.55 11.24 -6.82
C GLY A 236 -16.67 12.33 -6.18
N LYS A 237 -17.09 12.94 -5.06
CA LYS A 237 -16.30 13.93 -4.31
C LYS A 237 -15.95 13.42 -2.92
N VAL A 238 -14.69 13.63 -2.55
CA VAL A 238 -14.21 13.39 -1.18
C VAL A 238 -14.58 14.60 -0.35
N HIS A 239 -15.43 14.43 0.66
CA HIS A 239 -15.62 15.44 1.69
C HIS A 239 -14.48 15.35 2.69
N SER A 240 -13.79 16.50 2.82
CA SER A 240 -12.57 16.71 3.58
C SER A 240 -12.83 16.90 5.05
#